data_AF-A0A4Q0QNM0-F1
#
_entry.id   AF-A0A4Q0QNM0-F1
#
_cell.length_a   1.000
_cell.length_b   1.000
_cell.length_c   1.000
_cell.angle_alpha   90.00
_cell.angle_beta   90.00
_cell.angle_gamma   90.00
#
_symmetry.space_group_name_H-M   'P 1'
#
loop_
_entity.id
_entity.type
_entity.pdbx_description
1 polymer ?
#
loop_
_entity_poly.entity_id
_entity_poly.type
_entity_poly.pdbx_seq_one_letter_code
_entity_poly.pdbx_strand_id
1 'polypeptide(L)'
;MTAALERRDLLLLGERIRAASAVTRPLMIEIIDTACRRFPSLRQSAGTARVMSLIDVEAWADAALALMELELPLWQVRRIAYDDGEWHCALSRQRELPDWLDSAVEARHADLALSLMSAFAEVQVRTAEAARPSVPSVRPARDPLYEPIGCDNVG
;
A
#
# COMPACT_ATOMS: atom_id res chain seq x y z
N MET A 1 2.16 13.80 14.62
CA MET A 1 1.41 12.89 15.51
C MET A 1 0.41 12.01 14.74
N THR A 2 0.06 12.34 13.49
CA THR A 2 -0.85 11.61 12.61
C THR A 2 -0.25 10.32 12.03
N ALA A 3 1.00 10.34 11.56
CA ALA A 3 1.64 9.19 10.90
C ALA A 3 1.75 7.91 11.77
N ALA A 4 1.88 8.05 13.10
CA ALA A 4 1.96 6.90 14.01
C ALA A 4 0.58 6.24 14.23
N LEU A 5 -0.49 7.03 14.21
CA LEU A 5 -1.87 6.53 14.29
C LEU A 5 -2.25 5.86 12.97
N GLU A 6 -1.97 6.50 11.83
CA GLU A 6 -2.17 5.91 10.49
C GLU A 6 -1.47 4.55 10.35
N ARG A 7 -0.22 4.44 10.82
CA ARG A 7 0.49 3.16 10.82
C ARG A 7 -0.19 2.12 11.70
N ARG A 8 -0.65 2.49 12.90
CA ARG A 8 -1.35 1.57 13.79
C ARG A 8 -2.64 1.07 13.13
N ASP A 9 -3.38 1.95 12.48
CA ASP A 9 -4.62 1.60 11.79
C ASP A 9 -4.34 0.65 10.62
N LEU A 10 -3.26 0.87 9.86
CA LEU A 10 -2.80 -0.06 8.82
C LEU A 10 -2.41 -1.45 9.38
N LEU A 11 -1.74 -1.51 10.53
CA LEU A 11 -1.39 -2.78 11.17
C LEU A 11 -2.64 -3.52 11.67
N LEU A 12 -3.58 -2.81 12.29
CA LEU A 12 -4.86 -3.38 12.74
C LEU A 12 -5.70 -3.87 11.55
N LEU A 13 -5.68 -3.14 10.44
CA LEU A 13 -6.32 -3.56 9.20
C LEU A 13 -5.70 -4.87 8.69
N GLY A 14 -4.36 -4.98 8.70
CA GLY A 14 -3.67 -6.21 8.31
C GLY A 14 -4.06 -7.43 9.14
N GLU A 15 -4.20 -7.28 10.46
CA GLU A 15 -4.69 -8.36 11.33
C GLU A 15 -6.13 -8.76 10.99
N ARG A 16 -6.99 -7.78 10.71
CA ARG A 16 -8.37 -8.09 10.34
C ARG A 16 -8.50 -8.75 8.98
N ILE A 17 -7.68 -8.37 7.99
CA ILE A 17 -7.61 -9.06 6.70
C ILE A 17 -7.21 -10.52 6.91
N ARG A 18 -6.19 -10.78 7.76
CA ARG A 18 -5.77 -12.16 8.10
C ARG A 18 -6.85 -12.98 8.81
N ALA A 19 -7.67 -12.34 9.63
CA ALA A 19 -8.74 -13.01 10.38
C ALA A 19 -10.02 -13.25 9.54
N ALA A 20 -10.15 -12.57 8.39
CA ALA A 20 -11.31 -12.72 7.52
C ALA A 20 -11.24 -14.02 6.72
N SER A 21 -12.37 -14.71 6.57
CA SER A 21 -12.43 -15.92 5.72
C SER A 21 -12.64 -15.59 4.24
N ALA A 22 -13.25 -14.44 3.93
CA ALA A 22 -13.50 -13.95 2.58
C ALA A 22 -13.57 -12.42 2.57
N VAL A 23 -13.38 -11.82 1.39
CA VAL A 23 -13.64 -10.39 1.20
C VAL A 23 -15.14 -10.11 1.25
N THR A 24 -15.49 -9.01 1.91
CA THR A 24 -16.85 -8.47 1.93
C THR A 24 -16.82 -7.00 1.53
N ARG A 25 -17.95 -6.47 1.07
CA ARG A 25 -18.07 -5.04 0.75
C ARG A 25 -17.64 -4.13 1.91
N PRO A 26 -18.09 -4.34 3.16
CA PRO A 26 -17.64 -3.51 4.28
C PRO A 26 -16.13 -3.56 4.50
N LEU A 27 -15.53 -4.76 4.42
CA LEU A 27 -14.08 -4.90 4.55
C LEU A 27 -13.33 -4.18 3.43
N MET A 28 -13.80 -4.28 2.18
CA MET A 28 -13.17 -3.59 1.05
C MET A 28 -13.25 -2.06 1.17
N ILE A 29 -14.42 -1.53 1.56
CA ILE A 29 -14.58 -0.09 1.83
C ILE A 29 -13.65 0.36 2.95
N GLU A 30 -13.53 -0.42 4.01
CA GLU A 30 -12.64 -0.09 5.11
C GLU A 30 -11.16 -0.09 4.72
N ILE A 31 -10.75 -1.01 3.84
CA ILE A 31 -9.40 -0.97 3.28
C ILE A 31 -9.19 0.31 2.46
N ILE A 32 -10.18 0.70 1.65
CA ILE A 32 -10.12 1.95 0.89
C ILE A 32 -9.95 3.15 1.84
N ASP A 33 -10.78 3.26 2.86
CA ASP A 33 -10.77 4.40 3.77
C ASP A 33 -9.50 4.47 4.63
N THR A 34 -8.96 3.32 5.03
CA THR A 34 -7.80 3.26 5.94
C THR A 34 -6.47 3.33 5.18
N ALA A 35 -6.38 2.65 4.04
CA ALA A 35 -5.12 2.42 3.36
C ALA A 35 -4.96 3.21 2.06
N CYS A 36 -6.02 3.73 1.45
CA CYS A 36 -5.91 4.39 0.13
C CYS A 36 -5.89 5.92 0.26
N ARG A 37 -4.73 6.52 0.06
CA ARG A 37 -4.56 7.98 0.18
C ARG A 37 -4.92 8.70 -1.12
N ARG A 38 -4.71 8.06 -2.28
CA ARG A 38 -4.97 8.68 -3.59
C ARG A 38 -6.45 8.57 -3.96
N PHE A 39 -7.14 7.54 -3.49
CA PHE A 39 -8.53 7.22 -3.80
C PHE A 39 -9.51 8.37 -3.51
N PRO A 40 -9.48 9.05 -2.35
CA PRO A 40 -10.38 10.18 -2.10
C PRO A 40 -10.10 11.39 -3.01
N SER A 41 -8.84 11.63 -3.36
CA SER A 41 -8.44 12.72 -4.26
C SER A 41 -8.80 12.44 -5.72
N LEU A 42 -8.89 11.17 -6.10
CA LEU A 42 -9.24 10.69 -7.43
C LEU A 42 -10.71 10.33 -7.59
N ARG A 43 -11.59 10.66 -6.62
CA ARG A 43 -12.98 10.17 -6.50
C ARG A 43 -13.85 10.26 -7.77
N GLN A 44 -13.49 11.11 -8.73
CA GLN A 44 -14.20 11.30 -10.01
C GLN A 44 -13.42 10.78 -11.23
N SER A 45 -12.34 10.02 -11.02
CA SER A 45 -11.56 9.42 -12.10
C SER A 45 -12.25 8.15 -12.63
N ALA A 46 -11.97 7.82 -13.89
CA ALA A 46 -12.42 6.56 -14.48
C ALA A 46 -11.90 5.34 -13.68
N GLY A 47 -10.72 5.45 -13.06
CA GLY A 47 -10.13 4.42 -12.22
C GLY A 47 -10.93 4.14 -10.95
N THR A 48 -11.28 5.18 -10.18
CA THR A 48 -12.09 5.01 -8.96
C THR A 48 -13.49 4.51 -9.29
N ALA A 49 -14.09 4.97 -10.38
CA ALA A 49 -15.37 4.47 -10.86
C ALA A 49 -15.30 2.98 -11.22
N ARG A 50 -14.22 2.54 -11.88
CA ARG A 50 -13.97 1.13 -12.19
C ARG A 50 -13.88 0.29 -10.91
N VAL A 51 -13.10 0.71 -9.92
CA VAL A 51 -13.00 -0.01 -8.63
C VAL A 51 -14.37 -0.15 -7.96
N MET A 52 -15.14 0.94 -7.87
CA MET A 52 -16.48 0.88 -7.27
C MET A 52 -17.43 -0.05 -8.03
N SER A 53 -17.38 -0.05 -9.38
CA SER A 53 -18.20 -0.96 -10.17
C SER A 53 -17.85 -2.44 -9.96
N LEU A 54 -16.56 -2.75 -9.77
CA LEU A 54 -16.09 -4.11 -9.47
C LEU A 54 -16.54 -4.54 -8.06
N ILE A 55 -16.52 -3.62 -7.10
CA ILE A 55 -17.05 -3.83 -5.74
C ILE A 55 -18.55 -4.13 -5.76
N ASP A 56 -19.32 -3.41 -6.58
CA ASP A 56 -20.78 -3.57 -6.65
C ASP A 56 -21.20 -4.92 -7.25
N VAL A 57 -20.37 -5.53 -8.09
CA VAL A 57 -20.57 -6.89 -8.62
C VAL A 57 -19.76 -7.97 -7.89
N GLU A 58 -19.16 -7.62 -6.74
CA GLU A 58 -18.37 -8.52 -5.90
C GLU A 58 -17.17 -9.18 -6.60
N ALA A 59 -16.61 -8.53 -7.63
CA ALA A 59 -15.41 -8.97 -8.33
C ALA A 59 -14.15 -8.60 -7.51
N TRP A 60 -13.98 -9.22 -6.35
CA TRP A 60 -13.01 -8.79 -5.34
C TRP A 60 -11.55 -8.83 -5.79
N ALA A 61 -11.14 -9.86 -6.53
CA ALA A 61 -9.78 -9.96 -7.04
C ALA A 61 -9.48 -8.87 -8.08
N ASP A 62 -10.40 -8.62 -9.00
CA ASP A 62 -10.28 -7.55 -9.99
C ASP A 62 -10.31 -6.17 -9.33
N ALA A 63 -11.16 -5.98 -8.32
CA ALA A 63 -11.21 -4.75 -7.53
C ALA A 63 -9.87 -4.51 -6.81
N ALA A 64 -9.28 -5.55 -6.22
CA ALA A 64 -7.98 -5.47 -5.55
C ALA A 64 -6.86 -5.07 -6.53
N LEU A 65 -6.79 -5.71 -7.71
CA LEU A 65 -5.82 -5.37 -8.75
C LEU A 65 -5.99 -3.94 -9.26
N ALA A 66 -7.22 -3.52 -9.55
CA ALA A 66 -7.51 -2.16 -9.98
C ALA A 66 -7.17 -1.12 -8.90
N LEU A 67 -7.36 -1.46 -7.62
CA LEU A 67 -6.97 -0.61 -6.50
C LEU A 67 -5.44 -0.49 -6.37
N MET A 68 -4.70 -1.60 -6.55
CA MET A 68 -3.23 -1.59 -6.57
C MET A 68 -2.68 -0.70 -7.70
N GLU A 69 -3.24 -0.76 -8.91
CA GLU A 69 -2.85 0.10 -10.03
C GLU A 69 -2.97 1.60 -9.67
N LEU A 70 -4.01 1.96 -8.91
CA LEU A 70 -4.27 3.34 -8.50
C LEU A 70 -3.36 3.78 -7.35
N GLU A 71 -3.20 2.95 -6.33
CA GLU A 71 -2.52 3.35 -5.09
C GLU A 71 -1.03 3.04 -5.09
N LEU A 72 -0.59 2.02 -5.83
CA LEU A 72 0.78 1.53 -5.84
C LEU A 72 1.44 1.63 -7.23
N PRO A 73 1.56 2.82 -7.84
CA PRO A 73 2.02 2.96 -9.23
C PRO A 73 3.46 2.47 -9.48
N LEU A 74 4.27 2.32 -8.41
CA LEU A 74 5.63 1.83 -8.48
C LEU A 74 5.75 0.33 -8.16
N TRP A 75 4.67 -0.30 -7.70
CA TRP A 75 4.65 -1.73 -7.37
C TRP A 75 3.87 -2.50 -8.43
N GLN A 76 4.32 -3.71 -8.70
CA GLN A 76 3.71 -4.60 -9.68
C GLN A 76 3.52 -5.98 -9.05
N VAL A 77 2.51 -6.70 -9.53
CA VAL A 77 2.34 -8.11 -9.20
C VAL A 77 3.46 -8.91 -9.85
N ARG A 78 4.30 -9.55 -9.02
CA ARG A 78 5.39 -10.42 -9.44
C ARG A 78 4.92 -11.87 -9.58
N ARG A 79 4.17 -12.36 -8.59
CA ARG A 79 3.69 -13.75 -8.50
C ARG A 79 2.29 -13.79 -7.92
N ILE A 80 1.43 -14.61 -8.54
CA ILE A 80 0.21 -15.15 -7.95
C ILE A 80 0.30 -16.66 -8.16
N ALA A 81 0.35 -17.42 -7.07
CA ALA A 81 0.44 -18.86 -7.11
C ALA A 81 -0.52 -19.46 -6.08
N TYR A 82 -1.07 -20.63 -6.38
CA TYR A 82 -1.84 -21.40 -5.42
C TYR A 82 -1.02 -22.61 -5.00
N ASP A 83 -0.71 -22.71 -3.70
CA ASP A 83 0.09 -23.78 -3.12
C ASP A 83 -0.37 -24.09 -1.70
N ASP A 84 -0.42 -25.39 -1.36
CA ASP A 84 -0.84 -25.92 -0.05
C ASP A 84 -2.15 -25.31 0.51
N GLY A 85 -3.15 -25.16 -0.35
CA GLY A 85 -4.46 -24.62 0.07
C GLY A 85 -4.53 -23.10 0.15
N GLU A 86 -3.44 -22.39 -0.11
CA GLU A 86 -3.34 -20.94 0.01
C GLU A 86 -2.91 -20.27 -1.31
N TRP A 87 -3.43 -19.07 -1.54
CA TRP A 87 -2.92 -18.15 -2.53
C TRP A 87 -1.72 -17.39 -1.98
N HIS A 88 -0.64 -17.35 -2.74
CA HIS A 88 0.58 -16.61 -2.46
C HIS A 88 0.70 -15.47 -3.46
N CYS A 89 0.70 -14.23 -2.97
CA CYS A 89 0.84 -13.02 -3.77
C CYS A 89 2.14 -12.30 -3.42
N ALA A 90 2.94 -11.99 -4.42
CA ALA A 90 4.15 -11.20 -4.29
C ALA A 90 4.05 -9.89 -5.08
N LEU A 91 4.34 -8.76 -4.43
CA LEU A 91 4.43 -7.44 -5.03
C LEU A 91 5.89 -6.98 -5.03
N SER A 92 6.33 -6.39 -6.14
CA SER A 92 7.70 -5.94 -6.32
C SER A 92 7.75 -4.60 -7.03
N ARG A 93 8.77 -3.79 -6.72
CA ARG A 93 9.10 -2.57 -7.49
C ARG A 93 10.03 -2.86 -8.66
N GLN A 94 10.69 -4.02 -8.67
CA GLN A 94 11.73 -4.40 -9.62
C GLN A 94 11.56 -5.88 -10.01
N ARG A 95 10.47 -6.18 -10.72
CA ARG A 95 10.10 -7.56 -11.11
C ARG A 95 11.20 -8.32 -11.86
N GLU A 96 12.03 -7.63 -12.62
CA GLU A 96 13.15 -8.21 -13.40
C GLU A 96 14.30 -8.71 -12.51
N LEU A 97 14.38 -8.26 -11.26
CA LEU A 97 15.47 -8.67 -10.37
C LEU A 97 15.27 -10.11 -9.87
N PRO A 98 16.37 -10.87 -9.66
CA PRO A 98 16.31 -12.13 -8.94
C PRO A 98 15.75 -11.95 -7.52
N ASP A 99 15.11 -13.00 -6.99
CA ASP A 99 14.44 -12.95 -5.68
C ASP A 99 15.37 -12.52 -4.53
N TRP A 100 16.65 -12.90 -4.58
CA TRP A 100 17.64 -12.54 -3.55
C TRP A 100 18.03 -11.06 -3.54
N LEU A 101 17.77 -10.33 -4.62
CA LEU A 101 18.07 -8.91 -4.75
C LEU A 101 16.80 -8.04 -4.69
N ASP A 102 15.63 -8.65 -4.93
CA ASP A 102 14.35 -7.97 -4.86
C ASP A 102 13.88 -7.79 -3.41
N SER A 103 13.38 -6.61 -3.09
CA SER A 103 12.74 -6.33 -1.79
C SER A 103 11.23 -6.50 -1.91
N ALA A 104 10.81 -7.67 -2.41
CA ALA A 104 9.41 -7.99 -2.61
C ALA A 104 8.62 -8.01 -1.29
N VAL A 105 7.32 -7.75 -1.39
CA VAL A 105 6.34 -7.99 -0.34
C VAL A 105 5.62 -9.27 -0.70
N GLU A 106 5.58 -10.23 0.21
CA GLU A 106 4.82 -11.47 0.03
C GLU A 106 3.70 -11.56 1.07
N ALA A 107 2.54 -12.02 0.64
CA ALA A 107 1.44 -12.37 1.53
C ALA A 107 0.73 -13.61 1.04
N ARG A 108 0.10 -14.34 1.98
CA ARG A 108 -0.64 -15.55 1.69
C ARG A 108 -1.98 -15.58 2.41
N HIS A 109 -2.97 -16.19 1.76
CA HIS A 109 -4.30 -16.38 2.32
C HIS A 109 -5.06 -17.48 1.56
N ALA A 110 -6.00 -18.17 2.21
CA ALA A 110 -6.87 -19.15 1.55
C ALA A 110 -7.77 -18.55 0.43
N ASP A 111 -7.98 -17.23 0.46
CA ASP A 111 -8.77 -16.46 -0.49
C ASP A 111 -7.85 -15.53 -1.30
N LEU A 112 -7.98 -15.53 -2.62
CA LEU A 112 -7.11 -14.78 -3.53
C LEU A 112 -7.19 -13.26 -3.31
N ALA A 113 -8.39 -12.73 -3.10
CA ALA A 113 -8.54 -11.30 -2.92
C ALA A 113 -7.95 -10.88 -1.56
N LEU A 114 -8.08 -11.69 -0.52
CA LEU A 114 -7.43 -11.44 0.77
C LEU A 114 -5.90 -11.59 0.72
N SER A 115 -5.34 -12.49 -0.10
CA SER A 115 -3.88 -12.57 -0.28
C SER A 115 -3.34 -11.33 -1.00
N LEU A 116 -4.06 -10.84 -2.02
CA LEU A 116 -3.77 -9.57 -2.70
C LEU A 116 -3.86 -8.38 -1.72
N MET A 117 -4.96 -8.27 -0.97
CA MET A 117 -5.16 -7.17 -0.03
C MET A 117 -4.19 -7.20 1.16
N SER A 118 -3.73 -8.39 1.58
CA SER A 118 -2.67 -8.53 2.58
C SER A 118 -1.33 -7.97 2.08
N ALA A 119 -0.94 -8.31 0.84
CA ALA A 119 0.27 -7.77 0.23
C ALA A 119 0.16 -6.24 0.03
N PHE A 120 -1.01 -5.76 -0.38
CA PHE A 120 -1.31 -4.33 -0.49
C PHE A 120 -1.11 -3.60 0.86
N ALA A 121 -1.72 -4.11 1.94
CA ALA A 121 -1.63 -3.49 3.26
C ALA A 121 -0.17 -3.44 3.76
N GLU A 122 0.60 -4.51 3.54
CA GLU A 122 2.02 -4.56 3.90
C GLU A 122 2.85 -3.55 3.10
N VAL A 123 2.58 -3.36 1.80
CA VAL A 123 3.20 -2.30 1.00
C VAL A 123 2.88 -0.91 1.57
N GLN A 124 1.63 -0.67 1.99
CA GLN A 124 1.23 0.61 2.58
C GLN A 124 1.94 0.87 3.91
N VAL A 125 2.12 -0.16 4.75
CA VAL A 125 2.93 -0.07 5.98
C VAL A 125 4.38 0.30 5.64
N ARG A 126 5.03 -0.43 4.71
CA ARG A 126 6.42 -0.15 4.30
C ARG A 126 6.58 1.25 3.71
N THR A 127 5.61 1.73 2.95
CA THR A 127 5.62 3.07 2.37
C THR A 127 5.49 4.14 3.45
N ALA A 128 4.63 3.93 4.45
CA ALA A 128 4.50 4.81 5.61
C ALA A 128 5.78 4.85 6.46
N GLU A 129 6.53 3.74 6.56
CA GLU A 129 7.84 3.71 7.21
C GLU A 129 8.90 4.50 6.47
N ALA A 130 9.01 4.32 5.15
CA ALA A 130 9.99 5.01 4.32
C ALA A 130 9.78 6.53 4.28
N ALA A 131 8.53 6.99 4.40
CA ALA A 131 8.20 8.42 4.45
C ALA A 131 8.62 9.11 5.76
N ARG A 132 9.07 8.37 6.78
CA ARG A 132 9.50 8.95 8.06
C ARG A 132 10.91 9.54 7.93
N PRO A 133 11.09 10.85 8.16
CA PRO A 133 12.42 11.43 8.13
C PRO A 133 13.30 10.82 9.24
N SER A 134 14.53 10.44 8.89
CA SER A 134 15.50 9.88 9.84
C SER A 134 16.00 10.91 10.86
N VAL A 135 15.71 12.20 10.64
CA VAL A 135 16.06 13.31 11.53
C VAL A 135 14.79 13.91 12.16
N PRO A 136 14.85 14.33 13.44
CA PRO A 136 13.77 15.10 14.05
C PRO A 136 13.44 16.32 13.20
N SER A 137 12.15 16.58 12.95
CA SER A 137 11.72 17.84 12.35
C SER A 137 11.89 18.94 13.40
N VAL A 138 13.05 19.59 13.38
CA VAL A 138 13.31 20.78 14.18
C VAL A 138 12.72 21.98 13.44
N ARG A 139 11.87 22.76 14.12
CA ARG A 139 11.44 24.06 13.55
C ARG A 139 12.70 24.88 13.31
N PRO A 140 12.92 25.44 12.10
CA PRO A 140 14.06 26.31 11.87
C PRO A 140 14.07 27.40 12.94
N ALA A 141 15.10 27.43 13.77
CA ALA A 141 15.32 28.56 14.65
C ALA A 141 15.51 29.76 13.72
N ARG A 142 14.68 30.79 13.88
CA ARG A 142 14.91 32.09 13.23
C ARG A 142 16.07 32.75 13.95
N ASP A 143 17.27 32.20 13.79
CA ASP A 143 18.48 32.84 14.22
C ASP A 143 18.90 33.82 13.10
N PRO A 144 18.93 35.13 13.36
CA PRO A 144 19.38 36.12 12.38
C PRO A 144 20.85 35.95 11.95
N LEU A 145 21.62 35.07 12.61
CA LEU A 145 22.99 34.70 12.24
C LEU A 145 23.07 33.41 11.42
N TYR A 146 21.94 32.73 11.16
CA TYR A 146 21.92 31.49 10.38
C TYR A 146 21.80 31.80 8.89
N GLU A 147 22.91 31.68 8.16
CA GLU A 147 22.94 31.75 6.69
C GLU A 147 23.03 30.31 6.13
N PRO A 148 21.97 29.79 5.47
CA PRO A 148 22.01 28.46 4.88
C PRO A 148 22.97 28.45 3.68
N ILE A 149 24.07 27.71 3.82
CA ILE A 149 25.01 27.47 2.72
C ILE A 149 24.41 26.43 1.79
N GLY A 150 24.06 26.84 0.57
CA GLY A 150 23.62 25.93 -0.49
C GLY A 150 24.78 25.09 -0.99
N CYS A 151 24.70 23.77 -0.82
CA CYS A 151 25.58 22.85 -1.50
C CYS A 151 25.10 22.68 -2.95
N ASP A 152 25.34 23.68 -3.80
CA ASP A 152 25.23 23.50 -5.24
C ASP A 152 26.42 22.63 -5.67
N ASN A 153 26.22 21.31 -5.67
CA ASN A 153 27.12 20.41 -6.39
C ASN A 153 26.85 20.60 -7.89
N VAL A 154 27.66 21.45 -8.53
CA VAL A 154 27.76 21.49 -9.99
C VAL A 154 28.50 20.23 -10.43
N GLY A 155 27.75 19.25 -10.93
CA GLY A 155 28.24 18.01 -11.53
C GLY A 155 27.40 17.66 -12.74
#